data_AF-A0AAW2F973-F1
#
_entry.id   AF-A0AAW2F973-F1
#
_cell.length_a   1.000
_cell.length_b   1.000
_cell.length_c   1.000
_cell.angle_alpha   90.00
_cell.angle_beta   90.00
_cell.angle_gamma   90.00
#
_symmetry.space_group_name_H-M   'P 1'
#
loop_
_entity.id
_entity.type
_entity.pdbx_description
1 polymer ?
#
loop_
_entity_poly.entity_id
_entity_poly.type
_entity_poly.pdbx_seq_one_letter_code
_entity_poly.pdbx_strand_id
1 'polypeptide(L)'
;MITKSLIFYVAITLEAFVFCYAGEYLSAKSKSISDAAYECFWYDLTPSECRVLMFLMLRSQKRLTITAGKITDLSLEGFTTIMKSSASYISVLSALY
;
A
#
# COMPACT_ATOMS: atom_id res chain seq x y z
N MET A 1 4.49 8.26 -33.55
CA MET A 1 5.12 7.15 -32.82
C MET A 1 5.32 7.49 -31.35
N ILE A 2 5.99 8.62 -31.04
CA ILE A 2 6.23 9.12 -29.67
C ILE A 2 4.94 9.33 -28.86
N THR A 3 3.91 9.92 -29.47
CA THR A 3 2.62 10.17 -28.79
C THR A 3 1.93 8.90 -28.31
N LYS A 4 1.99 7.81 -29.09
CA LYS A 4 1.40 6.52 -28.67
C LYS A 4 2.17 5.92 -27.50
N SER A 5 3.50 5.93 -27.53
CA SER A 5 4.33 5.45 -26.41
C SER A 5 4.09 6.23 -25.12
N LEU A 6 3.93 7.56 -25.20
CA LEU A 6 3.58 8.40 -24.05
C LEU A 6 2.23 8.01 -23.44
N ILE A 7 1.21 7.78 -24.27
CA ILE A 7 -0.13 7.37 -23.80
C ILE A 7 -0.06 6.00 -23.11
N PHE A 8 0.66 5.03 -23.68
CA PHE A 8 0.84 3.72 -23.04
C PHE A 8 1.59 3.80 -21.71
N TYR A 9 2.65 4.60 -21.65
CA TYR A 9 3.40 4.81 -20.41
C TYR A 9 2.49 5.39 -19.31
N VAL A 10 1.75 6.46 -19.63
CA VAL A 10 0.81 7.09 -18.68
C VAL A 10 -0.28 6.12 -18.23
N ALA A 11 -0.82 5.30 -19.13
CA ALA A 11 -1.85 4.32 -18.79
C ALA A 11 -1.35 3.26 -17.80
N ILE A 12 -0.17 2.68 -18.04
CA ILE A 12 0.44 1.68 -17.16
C ILE A 12 0.77 2.29 -15.79
N THR A 13 1.29 3.51 -15.76
CA THR A 13 1.60 4.22 -14.51
C THR A 13 0.33 4.53 -13.71
N LEU A 14 -0.76 4.91 -14.37
CA LEU A 14 -2.07 5.13 -13.72
C LEU A 14 -2.64 3.85 -13.14
N GLU A 15 -2.58 2.75 -13.88
CA GLU A 15 -3.05 1.44 -13.42
C GLU A 15 -2.27 1.00 -12.16
N ALA A 16 -0.94 1.09 -12.20
CA ALA A 16 -0.08 0.83 -11.04
C ALA A 16 -0.40 1.75 -9.85
N PHE A 17 -0.68 3.03 -10.11
CA PHE A 17 -1.06 3.99 -9.06
C PHE A 17 -2.37 3.61 -8.37
N VAL A 18 -3.39 3.19 -9.12
CA VAL A 18 -4.68 2.76 -8.55
C VAL A 18 -4.50 1.55 -7.63
N PHE A 19 -3.69 0.57 -8.02
CA PHE A 19 -3.41 -0.60 -7.18
C PHE A 19 -2.64 -0.23 -5.90
N CYS A 20 -1.60 0.59 -5.99
CA CYS A 20 -0.85 1.06 -4.82
C CYS A 20 -1.71 1.91 -3.88
N TYR A 21 -2.59 2.74 -4.42
CA TYR A 21 -3.52 3.55 -3.63
C TYR A 21 -4.54 2.69 -2.89
N ALA A 22 -5.13 1.69 -3.55
CA ALA A 22 -6.06 0.76 -2.93
C ALA A 22 -5.39 -0.07 -1.81
N GLY A 23 -4.13 -0.50 -2.03
CA GLY A 23 -3.33 -1.21 -1.03
C GLY A 23 -3.08 -0.38 0.23
N GLU A 24 -2.65 0.88 0.06
CA GLU A 24 -2.45 1.81 1.19
C GLU A 24 -3.74 2.13 1.91
N TYR A 25 -4.83 2.41 1.17
CA TYR A 25 -6.13 2.70 1.76
C TYR A 25 -6.62 1.54 2.63
N LEU A 26 -6.47 0.29 2.15
CA LEU A 26 -6.86 -0.90 2.89
C LEU A 26 -6.01 -1.08 4.15
N SER A 27 -4.70 -0.87 4.05
CA SER A 27 -3.74 -0.96 5.17
C SER A 27 -4.00 0.14 6.23
N ALA A 28 -4.28 1.36 5.80
CA ALA A 28 -4.65 2.46 6.70
C ALA A 28 -5.98 2.17 7.41
N LYS A 29 -6.96 1.63 6.68
CA LYS A 29 -8.26 1.27 7.28
C LYS A 29 -8.14 0.12 8.26
N SER A 30 -7.35 -0.92 7.96
CA SER A 30 -7.12 -2.02 8.91
C SER A 30 -6.45 -1.52 10.20
N LYS A 31 -5.52 -0.56 10.10
CA LYS A 31 -4.92 0.07 11.27
C LYS A 31 -5.95 0.83 12.11
N SER A 32 -6.82 1.62 11.47
CA SER A 32 -7.89 2.34 12.19
C SER A 32 -8.86 1.41 12.93
N ILE A 33 -9.13 0.22 12.39
CA ILE A 33 -9.97 -0.80 13.06
C ILE A 33 -9.25 -1.35 14.29
N SER A 34 -7.93 -1.58 14.20
CA SER A 34 -7.13 -2.02 15.34
C SER A 34 -7.10 -0.97 16.45
N ASP A 35 -6.97 0.31 16.10
CA ASP A 35 -6.95 1.42 17.07
C ASP A 35 -8.31 1.56 17.75
N ALA A 36 -9.41 1.52 16.99
CA ALA A 36 -10.77 1.56 17.54
C ALA A 36 -11.09 0.34 18.43
N ALA A 37 -10.56 -0.85 18.09
CA ALA A 37 -10.68 -2.03 18.94
C ALA A 37 -9.90 -1.86 20.26
N TYR A 38 -8.77 -1.15 20.24
CA TYR A 38 -7.96 -0.89 21.44
C TYR A 38 -8.61 0.11 22.38
N GLU A 39 -9.30 1.09 21.81
CA GLU A 39 -10.05 2.11 22.54
C GLU A 39 -11.41 1.61 23.08
N CYS A 40 -11.83 0.39 22.72
CA CYS A 40 -13.05 -0.19 23.26
C CYS A 40 -12.87 -0.54 24.74
N PHE A 41 -13.97 -0.50 25.51
CA PHE A 41 -14.00 -0.90 26.92
C PHE A 41 -13.85 -2.43 27.06
N TRP A 42 -12.70 -2.97 26.67
CA TRP A 42 -12.38 -4.41 26.62
C TRP A 42 -12.58 -5.12 27.97
N TYR A 43 -12.55 -4.37 29.08
CA TYR A 43 -12.79 -4.86 30.43
C TYR A 43 -14.27 -5.08 30.78
N ASP A 44 -15.22 -4.46 30.06
CA ASP A 44 -16.66 -4.69 30.20
C ASP A 44 -17.18 -5.80 29.26
N LEU A 45 -16.32 -6.34 28.40
CA LEU A 45 -16.69 -7.40 27.47
C LEU A 45 -16.67 -8.78 28.13
N THR A 46 -17.56 -9.67 27.68
CA THR A 46 -17.52 -11.07 28.09
C THR A 46 -16.20 -11.73 27.65
N PRO A 47 -15.71 -12.75 28.37
CA PRO A 47 -14.42 -13.38 28.07
C PRO A 47 -14.34 -14.01 26.67
N SER A 48 -15.49 -14.39 26.08
CA SER A 48 -15.57 -14.83 24.68
C SER A 48 -15.30 -13.71 23.69
N GLU A 49 -15.91 -12.55 23.87
CA GLU A 49 -15.75 -11.38 22.99
C GLU A 49 -14.35 -10.79 23.10
N CYS A 50 -13.81 -10.74 24.33
CA CYS A 50 -12.45 -10.27 24.59
C CYS A 50 -11.41 -11.12 23.83
N ARG A 51 -11.63 -12.44 23.74
CA ARG A 51 -10.76 -13.36 22.98
C ARG A 51 -10.83 -13.09 21.47
N VAL A 52 -12.03 -12.85 20.93
CA VAL A 52 -12.23 -12.50 19.51
C VAL A 52 -11.57 -11.16 19.18
N LEU A 53 -11.72 -10.16 20.05
CA LEU A 53 -11.09 -8.85 19.93
C LEU A 53 -9.55 -8.97 19.86
N MET A 54 -8.97 -9.81 20.73
CA MET A 54 -7.53 -10.06 20.76
C MET A 54 -7.03 -10.71 19.46
N PHE A 55 -7.80 -11.65 18.89
CA PHE A 55 -7.49 -12.23 17.57
C PHE A 55 -7.62 -11.20 16.44
N LEU A 56 -8.63 -10.32 16.50
CA LEU A 56 -8.83 -9.25 15.54
C LEU A 56 -7.65 -8.26 15.55
N MET A 57 -7.18 -7.85 16.74
CA MET A 57 -6.01 -6.99 16.91
C MET A 57 -4.74 -7.65 16.40
N LEU A 58 -4.48 -8.91 16.79
CA LEU A 58 -3.30 -9.65 16.36
C LEU A 58 -3.25 -9.81 14.83
N ARG A 59 -4.41 -10.05 14.22
CA ARG A 59 -4.54 -10.16 12.75
C ARG A 59 -4.40 -8.79 12.06
N SER A 60 -4.89 -7.72 12.67
CA SER A 60 -4.84 -6.36 12.11
C SER A 60 -3.47 -5.69 12.27
N GLN A 61 -2.65 -6.13 13.24
CA GLN A 61 -1.23 -5.75 13.35
C GLN A 61 -0.39 -6.28 12.20
N LYS A 62 -0.76 -7.41 11.60
CA LYS A 62 -0.19 -7.83 10.32
C LYS A 62 -0.69 -6.83 9.28
N ARG A 63 0.19 -5.89 8.91
CA ARG A 63 -0.04 -4.99 7.77
C ARG A 63 -0.60 -5.83 6.64
N LEU A 64 -1.80 -5.50 6.18
CA LEU A 64 -2.37 -6.10 4.99
C LEU A 64 -1.70 -5.43 3.78
N THR A 65 -0.37 -5.51 3.73
CA THR A 65 0.39 -5.04 2.59
C THR A 65 0.16 -6.04 1.46
N ILE A 66 -0.47 -5.56 0.41
CA ILE A 66 -0.52 -6.30 -0.84
C ILE A 66 0.90 -6.21 -1.39
N THR A 67 1.65 -7.31 -1.38
CA THR A 67 3.03 -7.31 -1.91
C THR A 67 3.01 -7.73 -3.39
N ALA A 68 3.57 -6.91 -4.26
CA ALA A 68 3.78 -7.23 -5.67
C ALA A 68 4.88 -8.30 -5.75
N GLY A 69 4.48 -9.53 -6.07
CA GLY A 69 5.41 -10.65 -6.28
C GLY A 69 6.29 -11.00 -5.08
N LYS A 70 5.94 -10.59 -3.85
CA LYS A 70 6.76 -10.73 -2.62
C LYS A 70 8.08 -9.89 -2.62
N ILE A 71 8.25 -9.00 -3.58
CA ILE A 71 9.50 -8.21 -3.76
C ILE A 71 9.31 -6.77 -3.33
N THR A 72 8.11 -6.20 -3.50
CA THR A 72 7.82 -4.80 -3.14
C THR A 72 6.41 -4.69 -2.57
N ASP A 73 6.27 -4.04 -1.43
CA ASP A 73 4.94 -3.69 -0.94
C ASP A 73 4.28 -2.71 -1.92
N LEU A 74 3.05 -2.99 -2.35
CA LEU A 74 2.22 -2.05 -3.12
C LEU A 74 1.76 -0.93 -2.19
N SER A 75 2.71 -0.06 -1.84
CA SER A 75 2.47 1.17 -1.12
C SER A 75 2.70 2.37 -2.04
N LEU A 76 2.15 3.53 -1.66
CA LEU A 76 2.45 4.80 -2.34
C LEU A 76 3.96 5.06 -2.31
N GLU A 77 4.63 4.69 -1.22
CA GLU A 77 6.07 4.81 -1.04
C GLU A 77 6.84 3.95 -2.06
N GLY A 78 6.43 2.70 -2.28
CA GLY A 78 6.97 1.83 -3.32
C GLY A 78 6.80 2.42 -4.73
N PHE A 79 5.62 2.97 -5.03
CA PHE A 79 5.36 3.64 -6.31
C PHE A 79 6.25 4.88 -6.52
N THR A 80 6.41 5.74 -5.51
CA THR A 80 7.30 6.91 -5.61
C THR A 80 8.76 6.52 -5.84
N THR A 81 9.20 5.42 -5.23
CA THR A 81 10.55 4.90 -5.43
C THR A 81 10.76 4.43 -6.87
N ILE A 82 9.79 3.71 -7.44
CA ILE A 82 9.82 3.28 -8.84
C ILE A 82 9.85 4.50 -9.77
N MET A 83 8.98 5.48 -9.57
CA MET A 83 8.92 6.71 -10.37
C MET A 83 10.23 7.51 -10.29
N LYS A 84 10.83 7.62 -9.10
CA LYS A 84 12.11 8.30 -8.89
C LYS A 84 13.25 7.58 -9.62
N SER A 85 13.28 6.25 -9.57
CA SER A 85 14.24 5.45 -10.32
C SER A 85 14.05 5.61 -11.83
N SER A 86 12.81 5.57 -12.35
CA SER A 86 12.53 5.82 -13.76
C SER A 86 13.02 7.20 -14.21
N ALA A 87 12.75 8.26 -13.45
CA ALA A 87 13.24 9.60 -13.75
C ALA A 87 14.78 9.68 -13.71
N SER A 88 15.42 9.00 -12.75
CA SER A 88 16.88 8.90 -12.65
C SER A 88 17.48 8.25 -13.91
N TYR A 89 16.91 7.13 -14.37
CA TYR A 89 17.37 6.48 -15.60
C TYR A 89 17.24 7.39 -16.83
N ILE A 90 16.13 8.13 -16.96
CA ILE A 90 15.94 9.10 -18.04
C ILE A 90 17.00 10.21 -17.95
N SER A 91 17.26 10.71 -16.74
CA SER A 91 18.24 11.79 -16.52
C SER A 91 19.66 11.37 -16.86
N VAL A 92 20.04 10.12 -16.55
CA VAL A 92 21.34 9.56 -16.94
C VAL A 92 21.41 9.40 -18.46
N LEU A 93 20.34 8.90 -19.09
CA LEU A 93 20.27 8.75 -20.54
C LEU A 93 20.42 10.10 -21.26
N SER A 94 19.76 11.15 -20.75
CA SER A 94 19.86 12.51 -21.31
C SER A 94 21.20 13.19 -21.05
N ALA A 95 21.98 12.72 -20.07
CA ALA A 95 23.31 13.24 -19.80
C ALA A 95 24.40 12.53 -20.62
N LEU A 96 24.14 11.29 -21.04
CA LEU A 96 25.04 10.48 -21.88
C LEU A 96 24.87 10.73 -23.38
N TYR A 97 23.71 11.23 -23.81
CA TYR A 97 23.39 11.60 -25.18
C TYR A 97 23.41 13.12 -25.34
#